data_AF-A0A0C9TER2-F1
#
_entry.id   AF-A0A0C9TER2-F1
#
_cell.length_a   1.000
_cell.length_b   1.000
_cell.length_c   1.000
_cell.angle_alpha   90.00
_cell.angle_beta   90.00
_cell.angle_gamma   90.00
#
_symmetry.space_group_name_H-M   'P 1'
#
loop_
_entity.id
_entity.type
_entity.pdbx_description
1 polymer ?
#
loop_
_entity_poly.entity_id
_entity_poly.type
_entity_poly.pdbx_seq_one_letter_code
_entity_poly.pdbx_strand_id
1 'polypeptide(L)' 'DRDIPHRTVIRSLIKKAWEHHFMDMTLDMKSSVGKISLTMDIWDDKSMRAYAGVTAHYI' A
#
# COMPACT_ATOMS: atom_id res chain seq x y z
N ASP A 1 23.57 7.33 -19.34
CA ASP A 1 22.84 6.06 -19.58
C ASP A 1 23.06 4.95 -18.57
N ARG A 2 24.20 4.86 -17.86
CA ARG A 2 24.39 3.81 -16.82
C ARG A 2 23.85 4.17 -15.44
N ASP A 3 23.55 5.46 -15.21
CA ASP A 3 23.16 5.97 -13.89
C ASP A 3 21.65 5.96 -13.64
N ILE A 4 20.85 5.78 -14.70
CA ILE A 4 19.39 5.68 -14.57
C ILE A 4 19.03 4.22 -14.36
N PRO A 5 18.50 3.84 -13.19
CA PRO A 5 18.12 2.45 -12.92
C PRO A 5 17.03 1.98 -13.88
N HIS A 6 17.23 0.79 -14.44
CA HIS A 6 16.23 0.15 -15.29
C HIS A 6 14.94 -0.14 -14.51
N ARG A 7 13.81 -0.28 -15.20
CA ARG A 7 12.49 -0.60 -14.62
C ARG A 7 12.53 -1.75 -13.61
N THR A 8 13.30 -2.79 -13.89
CA THR A 8 13.45 -3.95 -13.00
C THR A 8 14.09 -3.57 -11.66
N VAL A 9 15.10 -2.70 -11.70
CA VAL A 9 15.79 -2.18 -10.51
C VAL A 9 14.86 -1.25 -9.74
N ILE A 10 14.15 -0.35 -10.42
CA ILE A 10 13.14 0.51 -9.78
C ILE A 10 12.06 -0.32 -9.08
N ARG A 11 11.55 -1.38 -9.73
CA ARG A 11 10.55 -2.26 -9.14
C ARG A 11 11.07 -2.97 -7.88
N SER A 12 12.33 -3.42 -7.87
CA SER A 12 12.91 -4.06 -6.68
C SER A 12 13.08 -3.06 -5.53
N LEU A 13 13.50 -1.83 -5.83
CA LEU A 13 13.63 -0.76 -4.85
C LEU A 13 12.27 -0.37 -4.25
N ILE A 14 11.23 -0.24 -5.07
CA ILE A 14 9.86 0.04 -4.59
C ILE A 14 9.37 -1.08 -3.67
N LYS A 15 9.58 -2.35 -4.05
CA LYS A 15 9.18 -3.50 -3.21
C LYS A 15 9.90 -3.48 -1.86
N LYS A 16 11.22 -3.24 -1.87
CA LYS A 16 12.02 -3.17 -0.65
C LYS A 16 11.59 -2.02 0.27
N ALA A 17 11.32 -0.85 -0.30
CA ALA A 17 10.81 0.29 0.48
C ALA A 17 9.42 0.00 1.05
N TRP A 18 8.53 -0.60 0.25
CA TRP A 18 7.20 -1.00 0.69
C TRP A 18 7.24 -2.03 1.83
N GLU A 19 8.12 -3.04 1.76
CA GLU A 19 8.29 -4.04 2.82
C GLU A 19 8.68 -3.39 4.15
N HIS A 20 9.60 -2.43 4.13
CA HIS A 20 10.00 -1.68 5.32
C HIS A 20 8.82 -0.89 5.92
N HIS A 21 8.16 -0.07 5.10
CA HIS A 21 7.00 0.70 5.55
C HIS A 21 5.84 -0.19 6.03
N PHE A 22 5.64 -1.35 5.41
CA PHE A 22 4.60 -2.29 5.82
C PHE A 22 4.90 -2.89 7.20
N MET A 23 6.16 -3.20 7.50
CA MET A 23 6.56 -3.68 8.82
C MET A 23 6.34 -2.61 9.90
N ASP A 24 6.77 -1.38 9.65
CA ASP A 24 6.59 -0.24 10.56
C ASP A 24 5.09 0.00 10.83
N MET A 25 4.29 0.13 9.76
CA MET A 25 2.84 0.29 9.82
C MET A 25 2.16 -0.83 10.63
N THR A 26 2.61 -2.08 10.46
CA THR A 26 2.05 -3.23 11.18
C THR A 26 2.33 -3.15 12.68
N LEU A 27 3.50 -2.66 13.08
CA LEU A 27 3.83 -2.45 14.50
C LEU A 27 2.94 -1.37 15.11
N ASP A 28 2.73 -0.27 14.39
CA ASP A 28 1.84 0.81 14.84
C ASP A 28 0.40 0.31 14.98
N MET A 29 -0.13 -0.40 13.98
CA MET A 29 -1.48 -0.96 14.02
C MET A 29 -1.69 -1.96 15.16
N LYS A 30 -0.65 -2.74 15.54
CA LYS A 30 -0.72 -3.62 16.71
C LYS A 30 -0.92 -2.85 18.02
N SER A 31 -0.43 -1.61 18.10
CA SER A 31 -0.65 -0.74 19.26
C SER A 31 -2.03 -0.08 19.26
N SER A 32 -2.67 0.03 18.09
CA SER A 32 -4.00 0.65 17.91
C SER A 32 -5.17 -0.34 17.94
N VAL A 33 -4.99 -1.57 18.44
CA VAL A 33 -6.06 -2.58 18.51
C VAL A 33 -7.30 -2.01 19.22
N GLY A 34 -8.47 -2.16 18.58
CA GLY A 34 -9.73 -1.58 19.06
C GLY A 34 -9.99 -0.13 18.62
N LYS A 35 -9.03 0.53 17.95
CA LYS A 35 -9.14 1.89 17.40
C LYS A 35 -8.86 1.94 15.90
N ILE A 36 -8.91 0.80 15.22
CA ILE A 36 -8.73 0.71 13.77
C ILE A 36 -10.09 0.78 13.12
N SER A 37 -10.25 1.71 12.17
CA SER A 37 -11.41 1.78 11.28
C SER A 37 -10.97 1.60 9.84
N LEU A 38 -11.84 1.02 9.01
CA LEU A 38 -11.56 0.79 7.59
C LEU A 38 -12.57 1.59 6.76
N THR A 39 -12.08 2.30 5.75
CA THR A 39 -12.92 2.86 4.69
C THR A 39 -12.65 2.07 3.41
N MET A 40 -13.72 1.65 2.77
CA MET A 40 -13.65 0.97 1.48
C MET A 40 -14.35 1.82 0.44
N ASP A 41 -13.61 2.22 -0.58
CA ASP A 41 -14.14 2.85 -1.77
C ASP A 41 -14.27 1.75 -2.83
N ILE A 42 -15.46 1.59 -3.41
CA ILE A 42 -15.76 0.58 -4.43
C ILE A 42 -16.31 1.32 -5.65
N TRP A 43 -15.73 1.04 -6.80
CA TRP A 43 -16.15 1.62 -8.06
C TRP A 43 -15.90 0.63 -9.20
N ASP A 44 -16.57 0.85 -10.32
CA ASP A 44 -16.26 0.19 -11.58
C ASP A 44 -15.67 1.19 -12.59
N ASP A 45 -15.13 0.67 -13.69
CA ASP A 45 -14.73 1.48 -14.84
C ASP A 45 -15.67 1.28 -16.04
N LYS A 46 -15.47 2.07 -17.10
CA LYS A 46 -16.23 1.93 -18.36
C LYS A 46 -16.02 0.57 -19.05
N SER A 47 -15.04 -0.20 -18.61
CA SER A 47 -14.74 -1.55 -19.08
C SER A 47 -15.39 -2.62 -18.20
N MET A 48 -16.28 -2.24 -17.27
CA MET A 48 -16.96 -3.10 -16.30
C MET A 48 -15.99 -3.84 -15.37
N ARG A 49 -14.82 -3.25 -15.07
CA ARG A 49 -13.88 -3.80 -14.08
C ARG A 49 -14.21 -3.24 -12.71
N ALA A 50 -14.45 -4.12 -11.75
CA ALA A 50 -14.65 -3.73 -10.36
C ALA A 50 -13.30 -3.47 -9.67
N TYR A 51 -13.25 -2.41 -8.87
CA TYR A 51 -12.13 -2.01 -8.03
C TYR A 51 -12.60 -1.83 -6.58
N ALA A 52 -11.72 -2.13 -5.64
CA ALA A 52 -11.94 -1.85 -4.23
C ALA A 52 -10.65 -1.28 -3.62
N GLY A 53 -10.70 -0.02 -3.19
CA GLY A 53 -9.65 0.62 -2.42
C GLY A 53 -9.97 0.49 -0.93
N VAL A 54 -9.09 -0.15 -0.16
CA VAL A 54 -9.24 -0.28 1.30
C VAL A 54 -8.19 0.59 1.98
N THR A 55 -8.63 1.46 2.88
CA THR A 55 -7.75 2.31 3.69
C THR A 55 -8.03 2.07 5.17
N ALA A 56 -6.98 1.85 5.97
CA ALA A 56 -7.06 1.75 7.42
C ALA A 56 -6.73 3.09 8.07
N HIS A 57 -7.60 3.56 8.97
CA HIS A 57 -7.36 4.71 9.83
C HIS A 57 -7.17 4.21 11.26
N TYR A 58 -6.04 4.54 11.86
CA TYR A 58 -5.67 4.12 13.20
C TYR A 58 -4.90 5.27 13.91
N ILE A 59 -5.02 5.33 15.24
CA ILE A 59 -4.40 6.33 16.13
C ILE A 59 -3.47 5.62 17.11
#